data_AF-A0A7Y5VGV6-F1
#
_entry.id   AF-A0A7Y5VGV6-F1
#
_cell.length_a   1.000
_cell.length_b   1.000
_cell.length_c   1.000
_cell.angle_alpha   90.00
_cell.angle_beta   90.00
_cell.angle_gamma   90.00
#
_symmetry.space_group_name_H-M   'P 1'
#
loop_
_entity.id
_entity.type
_entity.pdbx_description
1 polymer ?
#
loop_
_entity_poly.entity_id
_entity_poly.type
_entity_poly.pdbx_seq_one_letter_code
_entity_poly.pdbx_strand_id
1 'polypeptide(L)'
;MKLFVALLAVSLSLPLLNGCRSSASAASLGMGSTLDRQQMEEIRVELDREIPPPSKNRYLTIQDLSNWENPAITVQENMVSLHVLMADANPSEYGKGTMIRPVAARKQELTIRVADLPAALNAIPRAAWPYGRVIAIEEAHDAPLAVRPTIRRNMEKAMQTLNELGIVINEWNTPSSSSR
;
A
#
# COMPACT_ATOMS: atom_id res chain seq x y z
N MET A 1 -50.17 54.28 -64.65
CA MET A 1 -51.25 53.42 -65.18
C MET A 1 -51.05 52.01 -64.66
N LYS A 2 -52.14 51.37 -64.18
CA LYS A 2 -52.32 49.92 -63.90
C LYS A 2 -51.69 49.38 -62.60
N LEU A 3 -52.51 49.17 -61.55
CA LEU A 3 -53.31 47.97 -61.18
C LEU A 3 -52.47 47.00 -60.32
N PHE A 4 -52.75 46.91 -59.01
CA PHE A 4 -53.59 45.88 -58.35
C PHE A 4 -52.93 44.49 -58.29
N VAL A 5 -52.80 43.95 -57.07
CA VAL A 5 -53.41 42.69 -56.60
C VAL A 5 -52.68 42.22 -55.33
N ALA A 6 -53.46 42.08 -54.27
CA ALA A 6 -53.11 41.40 -53.03
C ALA A 6 -53.05 39.88 -53.24
N LEU A 7 -52.22 39.14 -52.49
CA LEU A 7 -52.63 37.84 -51.97
C LEU A 7 -51.66 37.26 -50.90
N LEU A 8 -52.29 36.77 -49.83
CA LEU A 8 -51.99 35.57 -49.05
C LEU A 8 -50.83 35.53 -48.03
N ALA A 9 -51.25 35.27 -46.79
CA ALA A 9 -50.46 34.89 -45.63
C ALA A 9 -49.81 33.50 -45.77
N VAL A 10 -48.61 33.32 -45.19
CA VAL A 10 -48.21 32.07 -44.50
C VAL A 10 -47.26 32.44 -43.35
N SER A 11 -47.67 32.07 -42.15
CA SER A 11 -46.91 32.07 -40.90
C SER A 11 -45.93 30.89 -40.84
N LEU A 12 -44.65 31.16 -40.54
CA LEU A 12 -43.75 30.16 -39.98
C LEU A 12 -42.63 30.82 -39.16
N SER A 13 -42.82 30.92 -37.85
CA SER A 13 -41.80 31.30 -36.88
C SER A 13 -41.38 30.07 -36.06
N LEU A 14 -40.09 29.75 -36.10
CA LEU A 14 -39.34 28.91 -35.15
C LEU A 14 -38.24 29.81 -34.53
N PRO A 15 -37.53 29.39 -33.47
CA PRO A 15 -37.91 28.62 -32.27
C PRO A 15 -37.34 29.28 -30.99
N LEU A 16 -37.84 28.94 -29.78
CA LEU A 16 -37.04 29.10 -28.56
C LEU A 16 -37.25 27.91 -27.62
N LEU A 17 -36.15 27.18 -27.45
CA LEU A 17 -35.93 26.08 -26.52
C LEU A 17 -36.03 26.56 -25.07
N ASN A 18 -36.69 25.78 -24.21
CA ASN A 18 -36.42 25.85 -22.77
C ASN A 18 -36.69 24.52 -22.07
N GLY A 19 -35.62 23.93 -21.53
CA GLY A 19 -35.63 23.41 -20.15
C GLY A 19 -35.80 21.90 -19.92
N CYS A 20 -34.93 21.04 -20.46
CA CYS A 20 -34.71 19.73 -19.85
C CYS A 20 -33.90 19.88 -18.55
N ARG A 21 -34.55 19.78 -17.39
CA ARG A 21 -33.87 19.58 -16.11
C ARG A 21 -33.32 18.15 -16.05
N SER A 22 -32.08 17.95 -16.51
CA SER A 22 -31.32 16.76 -16.15
C SER A 22 -30.64 17.02 -14.81
N SER A 23 -31.12 16.36 -13.75
CA SER A 23 -30.36 16.22 -12.50
C SER A 23 -29.14 15.35 -12.78
N ALA A 24 -28.05 15.97 -13.22
CA ALA A 24 -26.74 15.35 -13.28
C ALA A 24 -25.88 15.94 -12.15
N SER A 25 -25.69 15.18 -11.07
CA SER A 25 -24.49 15.25 -10.22
C SER A 25 -24.53 14.22 -9.10
N ALA A 26 -24.02 13.02 -9.38
CA ALA A 26 -23.53 12.08 -8.37
C ALA A 26 -22.39 11.19 -8.93
N ALA A 27 -21.61 11.69 -9.90
CA ALA A 27 -20.60 10.89 -10.63
C ALA A 27 -19.14 11.24 -10.29
N SER A 28 -18.87 11.99 -9.20
CA SER A 28 -17.51 12.42 -8.85
C SER A 28 -16.88 11.72 -7.62
N LEU A 29 -17.63 10.87 -6.91
CA LEU A 29 -17.11 10.17 -5.71
C LEU A 29 -16.48 8.79 -6.00
N GLY A 30 -16.49 8.32 -7.25
CA GLY A 30 -16.06 6.96 -7.62
C GLY A 30 -14.73 6.85 -8.37
N MET A 31 -14.23 7.92 -8.99
CA MET A 31 -13.08 7.80 -9.93
C MET A 31 -11.74 7.60 -9.21
N GLY A 32 -11.54 8.19 -8.03
CA GLY A 32 -10.31 8.03 -7.24
C GLY A 32 -10.16 6.60 -6.70
N SER A 33 -11.24 6.03 -6.16
CA SER A 33 -11.22 4.68 -5.57
C SER A 33 -11.09 3.57 -6.61
N THR A 34 -11.43 3.81 -7.88
CA THR A 34 -11.20 2.84 -8.96
C THR A 34 -9.74 2.81 -9.39
N LEU A 35 -9.10 3.97 -9.53
CA LEU A 35 -7.68 4.05 -9.90
C LEU A 35 -6.80 3.45 -8.81
N ASP A 36 -7.07 3.78 -7.54
CA ASP A 36 -6.34 3.22 -6.39
C ASP A 36 -6.46 1.68 -6.34
N ARG A 37 -7.67 1.15 -6.62
CA ARG A 37 -7.90 -0.30 -6.64
C ARG A 37 -7.20 -0.98 -7.81
N GLN A 38 -7.17 -0.36 -8.99
CA GLN A 38 -6.44 -0.88 -10.15
C GLN A 38 -4.94 -0.94 -9.87
N GLN A 39 -4.37 0.15 -9.33
CA GLN A 39 -2.97 0.20 -8.94
C GLN A 39 -2.64 -0.86 -7.87
N MET A 40 -3.50 -1.06 -6.87
CA MET A 40 -3.31 -2.09 -5.86
C MET A 40 -3.28 -3.49 -6.46
N GLU A 41 -4.18 -3.78 -7.39
CA GLU A 41 -4.23 -5.08 -8.08
C GLU A 41 -2.99 -5.31 -8.95
N GLU A 42 -2.52 -4.30 -9.66
CA GLU A 42 -1.27 -4.39 -10.45
C GLU A 42 -0.07 -4.72 -9.56
N ILE A 43 0.05 -4.03 -8.41
CA ILE A 43 1.11 -4.31 -7.43
C ILE A 43 0.97 -5.73 -6.88
N ARG A 44 -0.25 -6.17 -6.54
CA ARG A 44 -0.51 -7.53 -6.05
C ARG A 44 -0.06 -8.58 -7.07
N VAL A 45 -0.43 -8.42 -8.34
CA VAL A 45 -0.05 -9.35 -9.41
C VAL A 45 1.46 -9.39 -9.60
N GLU A 46 2.12 -8.23 -9.58
CA GLU A 46 3.57 -8.15 -9.69
C GLU A 46 4.29 -8.83 -8.52
N LEU A 47 3.83 -8.59 -7.28
CA LEU A 47 4.35 -9.28 -6.10
C LEU A 47 4.14 -10.80 -6.18
N ASP A 48 2.98 -11.26 -6.65
CA ASP A 48 2.70 -12.69 -6.81
C ASP A 48 3.63 -13.35 -7.85
N ARG A 49 3.94 -12.62 -8.92
CA ARG A 49 4.84 -13.05 -10.00
C ARG A 49 6.29 -13.15 -9.54
N GLU A 50 6.77 -12.17 -8.78
CA GLU A 50 8.20 -12.04 -8.43
C GLU A 50 8.58 -12.81 -7.16
N ILE A 51 7.72 -12.80 -6.15
CA ILE A 51 8.05 -13.34 -4.83
C ILE A 51 7.31 -14.65 -4.61
N PRO A 52 7.96 -15.77 -4.21
CA PRO A 52 7.28 -17.05 -4.03
C PRO A 52 6.31 -17.05 -2.85
N PRO A 53 5.36 -18.00 -2.79
CA PRO A 53 4.51 -18.20 -1.63
C PRO A 53 5.32 -18.41 -0.34
N PRO A 54 4.80 -17.96 0.82
CA PRO A 54 5.53 -18.02 2.07
C PRO A 54 5.72 -19.46 2.57
N SER A 55 6.86 -19.72 3.19
CA SER A 55 7.18 -21.04 3.75
C SER A 55 7.24 -20.97 5.28
N LYS A 56 6.18 -21.43 5.95
CA LYS A 56 6.01 -21.38 7.42
C LYS A 56 7.23 -21.88 8.21
N ASN A 57 7.86 -22.96 7.78
CA ASN A 57 9.02 -23.55 8.44
C ASN A 57 10.24 -22.61 8.49
N ARG A 58 10.29 -21.55 7.66
CA ARG A 58 11.42 -20.61 7.63
C ARG A 58 11.29 -19.47 8.63
N TYR A 59 10.08 -19.16 9.12
CA TYR A 59 9.85 -17.91 9.84
C TYR A 59 9.00 -18.04 11.12
N LEU A 60 8.25 -19.13 11.32
CA LEU A 60 7.33 -19.24 12.46
C LEU A 60 8.02 -19.21 13.83
N THR A 61 9.31 -19.55 13.91
CA THR A 61 10.07 -19.55 15.16
C THR A 61 10.74 -18.21 15.46
N ILE A 62 10.62 -17.22 14.57
CA ILE A 62 11.30 -15.92 14.67
C ILE A 62 10.28 -14.87 15.11
N GLN A 63 10.55 -14.21 16.23
CA GLN A 63 9.64 -13.25 16.87
C GLN A 63 10.32 -11.91 17.21
N ASP A 64 11.42 -11.58 16.52
CA ASP A 64 12.19 -10.37 16.75
C ASP A 64 12.85 -9.85 15.46
N LEU A 65 13.01 -8.52 15.36
CA LEU A 65 13.65 -7.84 14.22
C LEU A 65 15.15 -8.17 14.06
N SER A 66 15.81 -8.68 15.09
CA SER A 66 17.26 -8.94 15.03
C SER A 66 17.53 -10.17 14.16
N ASN A 67 16.72 -11.21 14.31
CA ASN A 67 16.81 -12.49 13.62
C ASN A 67 15.93 -12.59 12.37
N TRP A 68 15.07 -11.60 12.13
CA TRP A 68 14.20 -11.57 10.95
C TRP A 68 14.94 -11.02 9.71
N GLU A 69 14.86 -11.76 8.59
CA GLU A 69 15.53 -11.39 7.33
C GLU A 69 14.59 -10.88 6.23
N ASN A 70 13.29 -11.17 6.31
CA ASN A 70 12.31 -10.63 5.37
C ASN A 70 12.05 -9.14 5.64
N PRO A 71 11.26 -8.44 4.80
CA PRO A 71 10.76 -7.14 5.17
C PRO A 71 9.90 -7.24 6.44
N ALA A 72 10.03 -6.27 7.33
CA ALA A 72 9.23 -6.14 8.54
C ALA A 72 8.74 -4.71 8.68
N ILE A 73 7.63 -4.51 9.37
CA ILE A 73 7.11 -3.18 9.62
C ILE A 73 6.81 -2.95 11.10
N THR A 74 7.23 -1.79 11.60
CA THR A 74 6.85 -1.28 12.92
C THR A 74 5.86 -0.14 12.72
N VAL A 75 4.65 -0.29 13.24
CA VAL A 75 3.57 0.70 13.07
C VAL A 75 3.65 1.77 14.14
N GLN A 76 3.66 3.03 13.70
CA GLN A 76 3.71 4.22 14.55
C GLN A 76 2.41 5.04 14.44
N GLU A 77 2.36 6.21 15.09
CA GLU A 77 1.14 7.03 15.17
C GLU A 77 0.58 7.45 13.82
N ASN A 78 1.43 7.82 12.85
CA ASN A 78 1.00 8.28 11.52
C ASN A 78 1.85 7.68 10.39
N MET A 79 2.85 6.88 10.74
CA MET A 79 3.88 6.38 9.84
C MET A 79 4.12 4.89 10.11
N VAL A 80 4.82 4.27 9.19
CA VAL A 80 5.33 2.90 9.28
C VAL A 80 6.83 2.96 9.09
N SER A 81 7.59 2.36 10.01
CA SER A 81 8.99 2.03 9.76
C SER A 81 9.04 0.71 9.00
N LEU A 82 9.49 0.76 7.76
CA LEU A 82 9.76 -0.40 6.92
C LEU A 82 11.23 -0.79 7.09
N HIS A 83 11.46 -1.96 7.65
CA HIS A 83 12.77 -2.57 7.83
C HIS A 83 13.04 -3.55 6.70
N VAL A 84 14.14 -3.37 5.98
CA VAL A 84 14.53 -4.24 4.87
C VAL A 84 15.99 -4.62 4.97
N LEU A 85 16.29 -5.92 4.87
CA LEU A 85 17.65 -6.41 4.76
C LEU A 85 18.02 -6.56 3.28
N MET A 86 18.90 -5.70 2.79
CA MET A 86 19.39 -5.79 1.40
C MET A 86 20.33 -6.99 1.22
N ALA A 87 20.28 -7.60 0.03
CA ALA A 87 21.24 -8.62 -0.35
C ALA A 87 22.67 -8.05 -0.38
N ASP A 88 23.65 -8.93 -0.22
CA ASP A 88 25.04 -8.54 -0.37
C ASP A 88 25.31 -8.19 -1.84
N ALA A 89 25.81 -6.98 -2.10
CA ALA A 89 26.10 -6.50 -3.45
C ALA A 89 27.33 -7.18 -4.10
N ASN A 90 28.11 -7.98 -3.34
CA ASN A 90 29.26 -8.70 -3.87
C ASN A 90 28.90 -10.17 -4.18
N PRO A 91 29.15 -10.64 -5.42
CA PRO A 91 28.88 -12.03 -5.80
C PRO A 91 29.89 -13.05 -5.23
N SER A 92 30.98 -12.63 -4.58
CA SER A 92 31.98 -13.55 -4.03
C SER A 92 31.59 -14.08 -2.65
N GLU A 93 31.73 -15.39 -2.43
CA GLU A 93 31.55 -16.02 -1.11
C GLU A 93 32.65 -15.66 -0.08
N TYR A 94 33.79 -15.14 -0.56
CA TYR A 94 34.89 -14.73 0.30
C TYR A 94 34.51 -13.52 1.17
N GLY A 95 34.65 -13.65 2.48
CA GLY A 95 34.45 -12.56 3.43
C GLY A 95 33.00 -12.25 3.81
N LYS A 96 32.03 -13.06 3.38
CA LYS A 96 30.63 -12.95 3.79
C LYS A 96 30.51 -13.10 5.33
N GLY A 97 29.82 -12.16 5.98
CA GLY A 97 29.60 -12.18 7.43
C GLY A 97 30.84 -11.84 8.28
N THR A 98 31.94 -11.38 7.67
CA THR A 98 33.13 -10.91 8.41
C THR A 98 32.94 -9.49 8.96
N MET A 99 33.84 -9.05 9.84
CA MET A 99 33.85 -7.68 10.38
C MET A 99 33.85 -6.59 9.28
N ILE A 100 34.39 -6.90 8.10
CA ILE A 100 34.45 -6.00 6.95
C ILE A 100 33.10 -5.94 6.21
N ARG A 101 32.24 -6.98 6.34
CA ARG A 101 30.99 -7.13 5.59
C ARG A 101 29.83 -7.56 6.51
N PRO A 102 29.49 -6.76 7.53
CA PRO A 102 28.47 -7.12 8.50
C PRO A 102 27.07 -7.09 7.87
N VAL A 103 26.23 -8.06 8.24
CA VAL A 103 24.82 -8.13 7.83
C VAL A 103 24.06 -6.86 8.25
N ALA A 104 24.36 -6.33 9.44
CA ALA A 104 23.72 -5.14 9.99
C ALA A 104 23.89 -3.89 9.10
N ALA A 105 25.01 -3.73 8.39
CA ALA A 105 25.23 -2.58 7.50
C ALA A 105 24.33 -2.59 6.25
N ARG A 106 23.63 -3.70 5.99
CA ARG A 106 22.69 -3.85 4.87
C ARG A 106 21.23 -3.64 5.30
N LYS A 107 20.98 -3.42 6.59
CA LYS A 107 19.64 -3.08 7.09
C LYS A 107 19.33 -1.64 6.70
N GLN A 108 18.21 -1.46 6.02
CA GLN A 108 17.65 -0.16 5.68
C GLN A 108 16.34 0.00 6.45
N GLU A 109 16.16 1.18 7.04
CA GLU A 109 14.90 1.57 7.68
C GLU A 109 14.34 2.78 6.93
N LEU A 110 13.09 2.67 6.48
CA LEU A 110 12.39 3.73 5.77
C LEU A 110 11.12 4.10 6.54
N THR A 111 10.99 5.37 6.92
CA THR A 111 9.77 5.87 7.55
C THR A 111 8.84 6.43 6.49
N ILE A 112 7.73 5.75 6.23
CA ILE A 112 6.76 6.07 5.16
C ILE A 112 5.34 6.20 5.71
N ARG A 113 4.45 6.82 4.95
CA ARG A 113 3.02 6.84 5.30
C ARG A 113 2.43 5.46 5.00
N VAL A 114 1.39 5.07 5.75
CA VAL A 114 0.67 3.81 5.52
C VAL A 114 0.16 3.71 4.07
N ALA A 115 -0.28 4.83 3.49
CA ALA A 115 -0.77 4.89 2.12
C ALA A 115 0.30 4.62 1.05
N ASP A 116 1.57 4.86 1.37
CA ASP A 116 2.70 4.65 0.44
C ASP A 116 3.27 3.22 0.56
N LEU A 117 2.78 2.43 1.53
CA LEU A 117 3.24 1.06 1.79
C LEU A 117 3.18 0.16 0.54
N PRO A 118 2.12 0.17 -0.30
CA PRO A 118 2.08 -0.67 -1.50
C PRO A 118 3.23 -0.41 -2.46
N ALA A 119 3.48 0.89 -2.76
CA ALA A 119 4.54 1.28 -3.66
C ALA A 119 5.93 0.96 -3.10
N ALA A 120 6.13 1.18 -1.79
CA ALA A 120 7.37 0.86 -1.10
C ALA A 120 7.66 -0.65 -1.13
N LEU A 121 6.66 -1.51 -0.89
CA LEU A 121 6.82 -2.96 -0.93
C LEU A 121 7.11 -3.48 -2.33
N ASN A 122 6.48 -2.91 -3.36
CA ASN A 122 6.73 -3.26 -4.76
C ASN A 122 8.17 -2.94 -5.21
N ALA A 123 8.78 -1.92 -4.60
CA ALA A 123 10.16 -1.53 -4.91
C ALA A 123 11.21 -2.44 -4.26
N ILE A 124 10.82 -3.34 -3.35
CA ILE A 124 11.75 -4.23 -2.66
C ILE A 124 12.20 -5.34 -3.62
N PRO A 125 13.51 -5.52 -3.83
CA PRO A 125 14.01 -6.57 -4.71
C PRO A 125 13.71 -7.96 -4.15
N ARG A 126 13.46 -8.93 -5.04
CA ARG A 126 13.18 -10.34 -4.71
C ARG A 126 14.16 -10.97 -3.71
N ALA A 127 15.43 -10.58 -3.77
CA ALA A 127 16.47 -11.13 -2.90
C ALA A 127 16.27 -10.80 -1.40
N ALA A 128 15.48 -9.77 -1.08
CA ALA A 128 15.12 -9.42 0.29
C ALA A 128 13.93 -10.24 0.84
N TRP A 129 13.42 -11.23 0.09
CA TRP A 129 12.28 -12.06 0.47
C TRP A 129 12.65 -13.54 0.73
N PRO A 130 13.65 -13.86 1.57
CA PRO A 130 14.10 -15.23 1.78
C PRO A 130 13.02 -16.16 2.34
N TYR A 131 11.94 -15.65 2.95
CA TYR A 131 10.86 -16.48 3.51
C TYR A 131 9.63 -16.60 2.60
N GLY A 132 9.68 -15.98 1.41
CA GLY A 132 8.52 -15.77 0.52
C GLY A 132 7.68 -14.55 0.94
N ARG A 133 6.48 -14.40 0.36
CA ARG A 133 5.57 -13.26 0.60
C ARG A 133 4.96 -13.25 2.00
N VAL A 134 5.77 -12.97 3.01
CA VAL A 134 5.36 -12.79 4.39
C VAL A 134 6.01 -11.54 4.98
N ILE A 135 5.30 -10.76 5.79
CA ILE A 135 5.88 -9.62 6.49
C ILE A 135 5.61 -9.77 7.98
N ALA A 136 6.65 -9.54 8.79
CA ALA A 136 6.48 -9.39 10.22
C ALA A 136 5.94 -7.99 10.53
N ILE A 137 5.01 -7.91 11.48
CA ILE A 137 4.37 -6.67 11.87
C ILE A 137 4.31 -6.54 13.39
N GLU A 138 4.64 -5.35 13.90
CA GLU A 138 4.56 -5.02 15.33
C GLU A 138 4.11 -3.57 15.56
N GLU A 139 3.53 -3.31 16.73
CA GLU A 139 3.24 -1.94 17.19
C GLU A 139 4.49 -1.32 17.80
N ALA A 140 4.68 0.00 17.67
CA ALA A 140 5.75 0.71 18.39
C ALA A 140 5.57 0.60 19.91
N HIS A 141 6.54 -0.01 20.61
CA HIS A 141 6.48 -0.26 22.06
C HIS A 141 6.67 0.99 22.91
N ASP A 142 7.39 2.00 22.42
CA ASP A 142 7.74 3.20 23.19
C ASP A 142 6.72 4.34 23.07
N ALA A 143 5.56 4.09 22.46
CA ALA A 143 4.53 5.11 22.26
C ALA A 143 3.77 5.48 23.55
N PRO A 144 3.47 6.77 23.77
CA PRO A 144 2.61 7.22 24.87
C PRO A 144 1.23 6.57 24.86
N LEU A 145 0.65 6.31 26.04
CA LEU A 145 -0.66 5.64 26.17
C LEU A 145 -1.78 6.37 25.42
N ALA A 146 -1.73 7.71 25.37
CA ALA A 146 -2.73 8.53 24.66
C ALA A 146 -2.78 8.25 23.15
N VAL A 147 -1.68 7.77 22.56
CA VAL A 147 -1.49 7.58 21.12
C VAL A 147 -1.77 6.13 20.68
N ARG A 148 -1.77 5.18 21.62
CA ARG A 148 -2.05 3.74 21.36
C ARG A 148 -3.31 3.47 20.53
N PRO A 149 -4.46 4.16 20.75
CA PRO A 149 -5.64 3.93 19.91
C PRO A 149 -5.42 4.33 18.44
N THR A 150 -4.61 5.34 18.19
CA THR A 150 -4.24 5.76 16.82
C THR A 150 -3.32 4.74 16.18
N ILE A 151 -2.31 4.25 16.90
CA ILE A 151 -1.42 3.19 16.43
C ILE A 151 -2.22 1.94 16.04
N ARG A 152 -3.16 1.51 16.87
CA ARG A 152 -4.02 0.35 16.57
C ARG A 152 -4.84 0.52 15.29
N ARG A 153 -5.43 1.69 15.08
CA ARG A 153 -6.15 1.98 13.81
C ARG A 153 -5.23 1.94 12.60
N ASN A 154 -3.99 2.40 12.75
CA ASN A 154 -3.02 2.32 11.67
C ASN A 154 -2.50 0.91 11.45
N MET A 155 -2.39 0.12 12.51
CA MET A 155 -2.05 -1.30 12.46
C MET A 155 -3.09 -2.04 11.64
N GLU A 156 -4.37 -1.84 11.94
CA GLU A 156 -5.48 -2.41 11.17
C GLU A 156 -5.43 -2.00 9.69
N LYS A 157 -5.14 -0.73 9.40
CA LYS A 157 -4.98 -0.26 8.00
C LYS A 157 -3.79 -0.91 7.30
N ALA A 158 -2.64 -0.99 7.96
CA ALA A 158 -1.46 -1.63 7.40
C ALA A 158 -1.72 -3.12 7.12
N MET A 159 -2.33 -3.83 8.07
CA MET A 159 -2.73 -5.23 7.90
C MET A 159 -3.73 -5.40 6.75
N GLN A 160 -4.72 -4.52 6.63
CA GLN A 160 -5.67 -4.53 5.52
C GLN A 160 -4.95 -4.37 4.17
N THR A 161 -4.04 -3.40 4.06
CA THR A 161 -3.23 -3.19 2.85
C THR A 161 -2.37 -4.42 2.53
N LEU A 162 -1.70 -5.02 3.51
CA LEU A 162 -0.90 -6.23 3.30
C LEU A 162 -1.75 -7.41 2.80
N ASN A 163 -2.94 -7.60 3.36
CA ASN A 163 -3.88 -8.64 2.93
C ASN A 163 -4.39 -8.41 1.50
N GLU A 164 -4.68 -7.17 1.13
CA GLU A 164 -5.09 -6.80 -0.24
C GLU A 164 -3.99 -7.12 -1.26
N LEU A 165 -2.73 -6.87 -0.89
CA LEU A 165 -1.54 -7.22 -1.67
C LEU A 165 -1.22 -8.74 -1.70
N GLY A 166 -1.99 -9.58 -1.00
CA GLY A 166 -1.76 -11.02 -0.94
C GLY A 166 -0.50 -11.41 -0.14
N ILE A 167 -0.04 -10.52 0.75
CA ILE A 167 1.10 -10.76 1.64
C ILE A 167 0.61 -11.41 2.93
N VAL A 168 1.26 -12.49 3.34
CA VAL A 168 0.95 -13.13 4.63
C VAL A 168 1.52 -12.30 5.77
N ILE A 169 0.75 -12.17 6.84
CA ILE A 169 1.12 -11.37 8.01
C ILE A 169 1.63 -12.31 9.11
N ASN A 170 2.81 -12.01 9.66
CA ASN A 170 3.33 -12.61 10.88
C ASN A 170 3.29 -11.57 12.01
N GLU A 171 2.21 -11.57 12.78
CA GLU A 171 2.02 -10.58 13.84
C GLU A 171 2.87 -10.94 15.07
N TRP A 172 3.70 -9.99 15.50
CA TRP A 172 4.41 -10.08 16.76
C TRP A 172 3.66 -9.31 17.81
N ASN A 173 2.91 -10.05 18.61
CA ASN A 173 2.31 -9.53 19.80
C ASN A 173 3.30 -9.78 20.92
N THR A 174 4.16 -8.82 21.26
CA THR A 174 4.85 -8.90 22.55
C THR A 174 3.84 -8.40 23.58
N PRO A 175 3.17 -9.28 24.37
CA PRO A 175 2.67 -8.81 25.65
C PRO A 175 3.89 -8.28 26.39
N SER A 176 3.81 -7.04 26.88
CA SER A 176 4.71 -6.58 27.93
C SER A 176 4.84 -7.72 28.94
N SER A 177 6.02 -8.32 29.05
CA SER A 177 6.36 -9.23 30.14
C SER A 177 6.37 -8.37 31.41
N SER A 178 5.18 -8.12 31.94
CA SER A 178 5.02 -7.80 33.34
C SER A 178 5.41 -9.07 34.08
N SER A 179 6.68 -9.13 34.45
CA SER A 179 7.20 -9.97 35.52
C SER A 179 6.15 -10.09 36.62
N ARG A 180 5.65 -11.30 36.84
CA ARG A 180 4.87 -11.65 38.01
C ARG A 180 5.46 -12.91 38.62
#